data_AF-A0A2E0BKW5-F1
#
_entry.id   AF-A0A2E0BKW5-F1
#
_cell.length_a   1.000
_cell.length_b   1.000
_cell.length_c   1.000
_cell.angle_alpha   90.00
_cell.angle_beta   90.00
_cell.angle_gamma   90.00
#
_symmetry.space_group_name_H-M   'P 1'
#
loop_
_entity.id
_entity.type
_entity.pdbx_description
1 polymer ?
#
loop_
_entity_poly.entity_id
_entity_poly.type
_entity_poly.pdbx_seq_one_letter_code
_entity_poly.pdbx_strand_id
1 'polypeptide(L)'
;MNNKNTQAHELLKEHRESIDRLDAILIYTLGERFKQTQMVGKLKAEYSLPPADPAREEIQIARLGKLAEDANLNPEFAEKFLKFIIKEVIQNHNKHQS
;
A
#
# COMPACT_ATOMS: atom_id res chain seq x y z
N MET A 1 -3.41 41.70 7.15
CA MET A 1 -2.58 40.51 6.81
C MET A 1 -1.71 40.86 5.61
N ASN A 2 -0.42 40.52 5.64
CA ASN A 2 0.51 40.82 4.55
C ASN A 2 0.15 39.94 3.33
N ASN A 3 0.07 40.51 2.11
CA ASN A 3 -0.42 39.82 0.90
C ASN A 3 0.28 38.47 0.66
N LYS A 4 1.59 38.40 0.93
CA LYS A 4 2.39 37.16 0.87
C LYS A 4 1.91 36.04 1.80
N ASN A 5 1.36 36.39 2.96
CA ASN A 5 0.85 35.41 3.93
C ASN A 5 -0.49 34.83 3.45
N THR A 6 -1.38 35.67 2.92
CA THR A 6 -2.63 35.21 2.29
C THR A 6 -2.36 34.28 1.11
N GLN A 7 -1.44 34.66 0.22
CA GLN A 7 -1.04 33.83 -0.92
C GLN A 7 -0.42 32.48 -0.47
N ALA A 8 0.40 32.47 0.59
CA ALA A 8 0.96 31.24 1.13
C ALA A 8 -0.13 30.31 1.70
N HIS A 9 -1.15 30.86 2.36
CA HIS A 9 -2.28 30.08 2.86
C HIS A 9 -3.14 29.46 1.76
N GLU A 10 -3.33 30.17 0.65
CA GLU A 10 -4.06 29.65 -0.52
C GLU A 10 -3.31 28.50 -1.18
N LEU A 11 -2.01 28.66 -1.44
CA LEU A 11 -1.16 27.58 -1.99
C LEU A 11 -1.13 26.36 -1.06
N LEU A 12 -1.03 26.58 0.26
CA LEU A 12 -1.06 25.50 1.24
C LEU A 12 -2.39 24.74 1.21
N LYS A 13 -3.50 25.45 1.03
CA LYS A 13 -4.83 24.84 0.91
C LYS A 13 -4.91 23.97 -0.35
N GLU A 14 -4.48 24.48 -1.51
CA GLU A 14 -4.49 23.72 -2.77
C GLU A 14 -3.65 22.44 -2.70
N HIS A 15 -2.45 22.52 -2.10
CA HIS A 15 -1.60 21.34 -1.90
C HIS A 15 -2.26 20.32 -0.98
N ARG A 16 -2.91 20.75 0.11
CA ARG A 16 -3.62 19.85 1.03
C ARG A 16 -4.81 19.17 0.38
N GLU A 17 -5.59 19.90 -0.41
CA GLU A 17 -6.68 19.29 -1.18
C GLU A 17 -6.17 18.24 -2.18
N SER A 18 -4.96 18.43 -2.73
CA SER A 18 -4.33 17.42 -3.57
C SER A 18 -3.86 16.20 -2.78
N ILE A 19 -3.33 16.40 -1.57
CA ILE A 19 -2.94 15.30 -0.67
C ILE A 19 -4.18 14.49 -0.28
N ASP A 20 -5.28 15.13 0.12
CA ASP A 20 -6.51 14.44 0.50
C ASP A 20 -7.05 13.55 -0.64
N ARG A 21 -6.94 14.00 -1.89
CA ARG A 21 -7.31 13.20 -3.06
C ARG A 21 -6.38 11.99 -3.25
N LEU A 22 -5.08 12.16 -3.06
CA LEU A 22 -4.11 11.06 -3.15
C LEU A 22 -4.34 10.04 -2.02
N ASP A 23 -4.65 10.50 -0.82
CA ASP A 23 -4.96 9.64 0.32
C ASP A 23 -6.21 8.79 0.04
N ALA A 24 -7.26 9.36 -0.56
CA ALA A 24 -8.42 8.59 -0.97
C ALA A 24 -8.04 7.49 -1.99
N ILE A 25 -7.22 7.80 -2.99
CA ILE A 25 -6.73 6.82 -3.97
C ILE A 25 -5.95 5.70 -3.28
N LEU A 26 -5.08 6.03 -2.33
CA LEU A 26 -4.30 5.05 -1.57
C LEU A 26 -5.23 4.09 -0.80
N ILE A 27 -6.22 4.63 -0.08
CA ILE A 27 -7.15 3.82 0.72
C ILE A 27 -7.99 2.88 -0.17
N TYR A 28 -8.58 3.38 -1.26
CA TYR A 28 -9.35 2.53 -2.16
C TYR A 28 -8.48 1.46 -2.84
N THR A 29 -7.26 1.81 -3.23
CA THR A 29 -6.30 0.86 -3.81
C THR A 29 -5.92 -0.24 -2.83
N LEU A 30 -5.69 0.11 -1.56
CA LEU A 30 -5.44 -0.86 -0.49
C LEU A 30 -6.64 -1.79 -0.29
N GLY A 31 -7.86 -1.24 -0.28
CA GLY A 31 -9.09 -2.03 -0.17
C GLY A 31 -9.20 -3.10 -1.27
N GLU A 32 -8.99 -2.72 -2.52
CA GLU A 32 -8.97 -3.65 -3.64
C GLU A 32 -7.83 -4.68 -3.52
N ARG A 33 -6.63 -4.25 -3.11
CA ARG A 33 -5.50 -5.17 -2.87
C ARG A 33 -5.83 -6.20 -1.80
N PHE A 34 -6.45 -5.81 -0.69
CA PHE A 34 -6.86 -6.73 0.37
C PHE A 34 -7.87 -7.77 -0.16
N LYS A 35 -8.87 -7.35 -0.92
CA LYS A 35 -9.84 -8.24 -1.56
C LYS A 35 -9.16 -9.29 -2.44
N GLN A 36 -8.19 -8.89 -3.26
CA GLN A 36 -7.40 -9.83 -4.07
C GLN A 36 -6.61 -10.83 -3.20
N THR A 37 -5.96 -10.37 -2.12
CA THR A 37 -5.23 -11.29 -1.23
C THR A 37 -6.14 -12.28 -0.49
N GLN A 38 -7.39 -11.93 -0.20
CA GLN A 38 -8.40 -12.86 0.32
C GLN A 38 -8.78 -13.91 -0.71
N MET A 39 -9.02 -13.49 -1.96
CA MET A 39 -9.32 -14.41 -3.06
C MET A 39 -8.16 -15.39 -3.33
N VAL A 40 -6.91 -14.90 -3.34
CA VAL A 40 -5.71 -15.75 -3.43
C VAL A 40 -5.65 -16.73 -2.26
N GLY A 41 -5.96 -16.29 -1.03
CA GLY A 41 -6.00 -17.16 0.14
C GLY A 41 -7.05 -18.28 0.02
N LYS A 42 -8.27 -17.94 -0.43
CA LYS A 42 -9.33 -18.92 -0.70
C LYS A 42 -8.92 -19.93 -1.76
N LEU A 43 -8.33 -19.46 -2.86
CA LEU A 43 -7.84 -20.31 -3.93
C LEU A 43 -6.74 -21.26 -3.42
N LYS A 44 -5.78 -20.75 -2.65
CA LYS A 44 -4.74 -21.60 -2.06
C LYS A 44 -5.34 -22.68 -1.15
N ALA A 45 -6.34 -22.35 -0.34
CA ALA A 45 -7.02 -23.31 0.52
C ALA A 45 -7.79 -24.37 -0.28
N GLU A 46 -8.55 -23.96 -1.29
CA GLU A 46 -9.36 -24.85 -2.15
C GLU A 46 -8.48 -25.89 -2.87
N TYR A 47 -7.31 -25.47 -3.36
CA TYR A 47 -6.39 -26.33 -4.10
C TYR A 47 -5.25 -26.91 -3.25
N SER A 48 -5.31 -26.80 -1.92
CA SER A 48 -4.26 -27.27 -0.99
C SER A 48 -2.85 -26.75 -1.31
N LEU A 49 -2.75 -25.52 -1.81
CA LEU A 49 -1.49 -24.86 -2.13
C LEU A 49 -0.85 -24.25 -0.88
N PRO A 50 0.49 -24.14 -0.83
CA PRO A 50 1.17 -23.59 0.33
C PRO A 50 0.80 -22.12 0.59
N PRO A 51 0.61 -21.73 1.86
CA PRO A 51 0.25 -20.36 2.22
C PRO A 51 1.37 -19.36 1.89
N ALA A 52 2.63 -19.78 2.06
CA ALA A 52 3.82 -19.00 1.73
C ALA A 52 4.40 -19.40 0.35
N ASP A 53 5.00 -18.44 -0.33
CA ASP A 53 5.76 -18.65 -1.57
C ASP A 53 7.00 -17.74 -1.54
N PRO A 54 8.12 -18.20 -0.95
CA PRO A 54 9.31 -17.38 -0.74
C PRO A 54 9.88 -16.79 -2.04
N ALA A 55 9.88 -17.57 -3.12
CA ALA A 55 10.35 -17.10 -4.43
C ALA A 55 9.48 -15.96 -4.95
N ARG A 56 8.15 -16.05 -4.77
CA ARG A 56 7.24 -14.96 -5.12
C ARG A 56 7.41 -13.73 -4.24
N GLU A 57 7.75 -13.89 -2.98
CA GLU A 57 8.03 -12.79 -2.04
C GLU A 57 9.31 -12.03 -2.44
N GLU A 58 10.40 -12.73 -2.76
CA GLU A 58 11.65 -12.13 -3.23
C GLU A 58 11.44 -11.29 -4.50
N ILE A 59 10.72 -11.82 -5.49
CA ILE A 59 10.39 -11.10 -6.72
C ILE A 59 9.57 -9.83 -6.44
N GLN A 60 8.64 -9.90 -5.49
CA GLN A 60 7.81 -8.73 -5.13
C GLN A 60 8.65 -7.64 -4.46
N ILE A 61 9.57 -7.99 -3.56
CA ILE A 61 10.46 -7.03 -2.91
C ILE A 61 11.37 -6.35 -3.94
N ALA A 62 12.00 -7.13 -4.82
CA ALA A 62 12.88 -6.59 -5.86
C ALA A 62 12.14 -5.65 -6.83
N ARG A 63 10.92 -6.02 -7.24
CA ARG A 63 10.08 -5.16 -8.09
C ARG A 63 9.67 -3.88 -7.36
N LEU A 64 9.33 -3.96 -6.08
CA LEU A 64 8.92 -2.79 -5.31
C LEU A 64 10.08 -1.81 -5.09
N GLY A 65 11.30 -2.33 -4.88
CA GLY A 65 12.50 -1.50 -4.80
C GLY A 65 12.66 -0.63 -6.05
N LYS A 66 12.54 -1.24 -7.24
CA LYS A 66 12.59 -0.50 -8.51
C LYS A 66 11.47 0.54 -8.65
N LEU A 67 10.23 0.16 -8.31
CA LEU A 67 9.11 1.12 -8.35
C LEU A 67 9.31 2.30 -7.40
N ALA A 68 9.95 2.07 -6.25
CA ALA A 68 10.27 3.14 -5.32
C ALA A 68 11.32 4.10 -5.91
N GLU A 69 12.39 3.55 -6.50
CA GLU A 69 13.41 4.34 -7.21
C GLU A 69 12.80 5.19 -8.33
N ASP A 70 11.98 4.57 -9.19
CA ASP A 70 11.28 5.25 -10.30
C ASP A 70 10.36 6.38 -9.81
N ALA A 71 9.78 6.22 -8.62
CA ALA A 71 8.89 7.20 -8.00
C ALA A 71 9.61 8.25 -7.13
N ASN A 72 10.95 8.27 -7.10
CA ASN A 72 11.75 9.07 -6.17
C ASN A 72 11.36 8.87 -4.69
N LEU A 73 11.01 7.63 -4.33
CA LEU A 73 10.69 7.20 -2.98
C LEU A 73 11.84 6.36 -2.42
N ASN A 74 12.13 6.50 -1.12
CA ASN A 74 13.15 5.67 -0.47
C ASN A 74 12.76 4.17 -0.58
N PRO A 75 13.58 3.31 -1.22
CA PRO A 75 13.30 1.88 -1.36
C PRO A 75 13.10 1.16 -0.02
N GLU A 76 13.86 1.56 1.01
CA GLU A 76 13.73 0.98 2.35
C GLU A 76 12.37 1.31 2.98
N PHE A 77 11.85 2.52 2.72
CA PHE A 77 10.50 2.90 3.15
C PHE A 77 9.44 2.09 2.41
N ALA A 78 9.58 1.91 1.09
CA ALA A 78 8.65 1.12 0.30
C ALA A 78 8.60 -0.34 0.78
N GLU A 79 9.76 -0.93 1.08
CA GLU A 79 9.85 -2.28 1.64
C GLU A 79 9.16 -2.38 3.01
N LYS A 80 9.43 -1.43 3.92
CA LYS A 80 8.77 -1.37 5.24
C LYS A 80 7.26 -1.25 5.11
N PHE A 81 6.78 -0.42 4.19
CA PHE A 81 5.36 -0.25 3.90
C PHE A 81 4.74 -1.56 3.38
N LEU A 82 5.38 -2.25 2.43
CA LEU A 82 4.87 -3.54 1.94
C LEU A 82 4.83 -4.59 3.05
N LYS A 83 5.88 -4.69 3.87
CA LYS A 83 5.92 -5.62 5.01
C LYS A 83 4.77 -5.33 5.98
N PHE A 84 4.49 -4.05 6.25
CA PHE A 84 3.34 -3.64 7.06
C PHE A 84 2.02 -4.12 6.44
N ILE A 85 1.79 -3.87 5.15
CA ILE A 85 0.56 -4.31 4.48
C ILE A 85 0.42 -5.84 4.49
N ILE A 86 1.49 -6.59 4.21
CA ILE A 86 1.45 -8.07 4.23
C ILE A 86 1.11 -8.58 5.64
N LYS A 87 1.70 -7.99 6.68
CA LYS A 87 1.39 -8.35 8.07
C LYS A 87 -0.09 -8.13 8.37
N GLU A 88 -0.67 -7.02 7.93
CA GLU A 88 -2.10 -6.72 8.09
C GLU A 88 -2.99 -7.74 7.37
N VAL A 89 -2.62 -8.15 6.14
CA VAL A 89 -3.34 -9.20 5.39
C VAL A 89 -3.39 -10.50 6.20
N ILE A 90 -2.23 -10.94 6.73
CA ILE A 90 -2.13 -12.20 7.48
C ILE A 90 -2.99 -12.14 8.75
N GLN A 91 -2.96 -11.03 9.47
CA GLN A 91 -3.79 -10.85 10.66
C GLN A 91 -5.28 -10.88 10.35
N ASN A 92 -5.70 -10.28 9.24
CA ASN A 92 -7.09 -10.28 8.81
C ASN A 92 -7.56 -11.67 8.36
N HIS A 93 -6.71 -12.45 7.67
CA HIS A 93 -7.03 -13.85 7.35
C HIS A 93 -7.24 -14.70 8.60
N ASN A 94 -6.37 -14.57 9.60
CA ASN A 94 -6.48 -15.32 10.85
C ASN A 94 -7.77 -14.98 11.64
N LYS A 95 -8.22 -13.72 11.58
CA LYS A 95 -9.47 -13.27 12.24
C LYS A 95 -10.74 -13.70 11.50
N HIS A 96 -10.67 -13.90 10.18
CA HIS A 96 -11.84 -14.25 9.35
C HIS A 96 -11.91 -15.74 8.99
N GLN A 97 -10.92 -16.54 9.38
CA GLN A 97 -10.97 -18.01 9.37
C GLN A 97 -11.51 -18.61 10.69
N SER A 98 -12.09 -17.79 11.58
CA SER A 98 -12.85 -18.24 12.77
C SER A 98 -14.34 -18.42 12.45
#